data_AF-A0A9P7BZ94-F1
#
_entry.id   AF-A0A9P7BZ94-F1
#
_cell.length_a   1.000
_cell.length_b   1.000
_cell.length_c   1.000
_cell.angle_alpha   90.00
_cell.angle_beta   90.00
_cell.angle_gamma   90.00
#
_symmetry.space_group_name_H-M   'P 1'
#
loop_
_entity.id
_entity.type
_entity.pdbx_description
1 polymer ?
#
loop_
_entity_poly.entity_id
_entity_poly.type
_entity_poly.pdbx_seq_one_letter_code
_entity_poly.pdbx_strand_id
1 'polypeptide(L)'
;MRPPTGSYDANALAVLKKLGYSVVNWDLDTNDWRAHDFTQEKSAYQEMDKDTTGTVGHITLEHEVYNQTVNELIPWAIDYVKSKNYQFVTASDCIGVEPYQ
;
A
#
# COMPACT_ATOMS: atom_id res chain seq x y z
N MET A 1 -0.05 -5.27 11.24
CA MET A 1 -0.98 -4.17 11.58
C MET A 1 -0.50 -2.90 10.91
N ARG A 2 -1.41 -1.98 10.58
CA ARG A 2 -1.09 -0.66 10.01
C ARG A 2 -1.46 0.41 11.05
N PRO A 3 -0.55 1.31 11.42
CA PRO A 3 -0.89 2.41 12.31
C PRO A 3 -1.91 3.36 11.66
N PRO A 4 -2.94 3.82 12.39
CA PRO A 4 -3.76 4.93 11.94
C PRO A 4 -2.88 6.12 11.55
N THR A 5 -3.23 6.79 10.45
CA THR A 5 -2.46 7.89 9.85
C THR A 5 -0.99 7.57 9.54
N GLY A 6 -0.58 6.30 9.57
CA GLY A 6 0.81 5.86 9.40
C GLY A 6 1.75 6.29 10.53
N SER A 7 1.22 6.87 11.61
CA SER A 7 2.00 7.47 12.69
C SER A 7 2.36 6.44 13.76
N TYR A 8 3.62 6.43 14.18
CA TYR A 8 4.13 5.59 15.25
C TYR A 8 5.29 6.29 15.96
N ASP A 9 5.58 5.85 17.19
CA ASP A 9 6.77 6.22 17.93
C ASP A 9 7.44 4.98 18.54
N ALA A 10 8.58 5.17 19.22
CA ALA A 10 9.33 4.07 19.82
C ALA A 10 8.53 3.29 20.87
N ASN A 11 7.65 3.96 21.62
CA ASN A 11 6.83 3.33 22.65
C ASN A 11 5.76 2.43 22.02
N ALA A 12 5.05 2.95 21.01
CA ALA A 12 4.06 2.21 20.25
C ALA A 12 4.70 0.98 19.57
N LEU A 13 5.85 1.14 18.92
CA LEU A 13 6.57 0.02 18.30
C LEU A 13 7.00 -1.04 19.31
N ALA A 14 7.47 -0.64 20.50
CA ALA A 14 7.85 -1.58 21.55
C ALA A 14 6.65 -2.40 22.06
N VAL A 15 5.50 -1.76 22.26
CA VAL A 15 4.26 -2.45 22.65
C VAL A 15 3.78 -3.40 21.55
N LEU A 16 3.72 -2.92 20.31
CA LEU A 16 3.27 -3.72 19.16
C LEU A 16 4.15 -4.94 18.93
N LYS A 17 5.48 -4.79 19.06
CA LYS A 17 6.43 -5.91 19.01
C LYS A 17 6.17 -6.92 20.13
N LYS A 18 5.92 -6.46 21.36
CA LYS A 18 5.59 -7.36 22.50
C LYS A 18 4.29 -8.14 22.28
N LEU A 19 3.34 -7.54 21.56
CA LEU A 19 2.08 -8.16 21.17
C LEU A 19 2.21 -9.06 19.93
N GLY A 20 3.39 -9.20 19.34
CA GLY A 20 3.64 -10.04 18.16
C GLY A 20 3.25 -9.41 16.83
N TYR A 21 2.98 -8.11 16.78
CA TYR A 21 2.61 -7.45 15.53
C TYR A 21 3.83 -7.04 14.69
N SER A 22 3.77 -7.36 13.39
CA SER A 22 4.51 -6.64 12.35
C SER A 22 3.81 -5.32 12.05
N VAL A 23 4.54 -4.21 12.08
CA VAL A 23 4.02 -2.87 11.74
C VAL A 23 4.32 -2.59 10.27
N VAL A 24 3.29 -2.31 9.49
CA VAL A 24 3.36 -2.14 8.03
C VAL A 24 2.85 -0.75 7.65
N ASN A 25 3.71 0.02 6.98
CA ASN A 25 3.35 1.24 6.27
C ASN A 25 3.46 1.00 4.75
N TRP A 26 3.21 2.04 3.98
CA TRP A 26 3.26 2.07 2.53
C TRP A 26 4.40 2.97 2.07
N ASP A 27 4.91 2.71 0.87
CA ASP A 27 5.85 3.59 0.17
C ASP A 27 5.15 4.43 -0.93
N LEU A 28 3.94 4.02 -1.33
CA LEU A 28 3.11 4.74 -2.29
C LEU A 28 1.74 5.08 -1.66
N ASP A 29 1.43 6.37 -1.61
CA ASP A 29 0.15 6.89 -1.14
C ASP A 29 -0.64 7.47 -2.33
N THR A 30 -1.80 6.87 -2.63
CA THR A 30 -2.68 7.37 -3.71
C THR A 30 -3.32 8.72 -3.38
N ASN A 31 -3.37 9.08 -2.09
CA ASN A 31 -4.13 10.21 -1.56
C ASN A 31 -5.62 10.17 -1.91
N ASP A 32 -6.18 8.97 -2.09
CA ASP A 32 -7.60 8.75 -2.41
C ASP A 32 -8.56 9.40 -1.41
N TRP A 33 -8.13 9.58 -0.16
CA TRP A 33 -8.87 10.26 0.89
C TRP A 33 -9.00 11.79 0.73
N ARG A 34 -8.19 12.42 -0.13
CA ARG A 34 -8.04 13.88 -0.15
C ARG A 34 -9.09 14.59 -1.01
N ALA A 35 -9.17 14.20 -2.28
CA ALA A 35 -9.98 14.90 -3.27
C ALA A 35 -10.84 13.97 -4.15
N HIS A 36 -10.65 12.64 -4.05
CA HIS A 36 -11.24 11.66 -4.97
C HIS A 36 -10.97 12.03 -6.43
N ASP A 37 -9.75 12.51 -6.71
CA ASP A 37 -9.32 12.92 -8.04
C ASP A 37 -8.61 11.73 -8.68
N PHE A 38 -9.39 10.99 -9.48
CA PHE A 38 -8.91 9.82 -10.18
C PHE A 38 -7.67 10.10 -11.04
N THR A 39 -7.49 11.32 -11.58
CA THR A 39 -6.29 11.64 -12.36
C THR A 39 -5.06 11.73 -11.48
N GLN A 40 -5.16 12.41 -10.33
CA GLN A 40 -4.08 12.49 -9.35
C GLN A 40 -3.71 11.12 -8.79
N GLU A 41 -4.70 10.30 -8.43
CA GLU A 41 -4.50 8.97 -7.88
C GLU A 41 -3.79 8.03 -8.87
N LYS A 42 -4.16 8.08 -10.16
CA LYS A 42 -3.44 7.36 -11.22
C LYS A 42 -1.99 7.81 -11.34
N SER A 43 -1.73 9.11 -11.19
CA SER A 43 -0.36 9.62 -11.24
C SER A 43 0.50 9.06 -10.10
N ALA A 44 -0.05 8.84 -8.90
CA ALA A 44 0.70 8.19 -7.82
C ALA A 44 1.22 6.80 -8.22
N TYR A 45 0.36 5.97 -8.84
CA TYR A 45 0.77 4.68 -9.42
C TYR A 45 1.81 4.79 -10.54
N GLN A 46 1.76 5.86 -11.33
CA GLN A 46 2.73 6.09 -12.40
C GLN A 46 4.09 6.54 -11.89
N GLU A 47 4.14 7.23 -10.74
CA GLU A 47 5.40 7.60 -10.09
C GLU A 47 6.16 6.36 -9.57
N MET A 48 5.47 5.29 -9.21
CA MET A 48 6.06 3.99 -8.85
C MET A 48 7.09 3.50 -9.87
N ASP A 49 6.83 3.72 -11.17
CA ASP A 49 7.70 3.27 -12.26
C ASP A 49 9.03 4.02 -12.33
N LYS A 50 9.15 5.17 -11.65
CA LYS A 50 10.38 5.97 -11.66
C LYS A 50 11.41 5.48 -10.65
N ASP A 51 10.99 4.65 -9.67
CA ASP A 51 11.76 4.38 -8.47
C ASP A 51 12.27 2.93 -8.34
N THR A 52 12.21 2.10 -9.39
CA THR A 52 12.67 0.70 -9.27
C THR A 52 13.58 0.20 -10.39
N THR A 53 14.76 -0.27 -10.00
CA THR A 53 15.33 -1.46 -10.60
C THR A 53 14.36 -2.60 -10.25
N GLY A 54 13.83 -3.35 -11.21
CA GLY A 54 12.68 -4.27 -11.07
C GLY A 54 12.78 -5.46 -10.09
N THR A 55 13.47 -5.28 -8.96
CA THR A 55 13.74 -6.22 -7.88
C THR A 55 13.07 -5.80 -6.55
N VAL A 56 12.36 -4.66 -6.50
CA VAL A 56 11.70 -4.15 -5.28
C VAL A 56 10.19 -4.12 -5.50
N GLY A 57 9.43 -4.71 -4.57
CA GLY A 57 7.97 -4.62 -4.55
C GLY A 57 7.49 -3.37 -3.79
N HIS A 58 6.23 -2.98 -4.02
CA HIS A 58 5.61 -1.80 -3.41
C HIS A 58 4.42 -2.20 -2.54
N ILE A 59 4.17 -1.43 -1.48
CA ILE A 59 2.95 -1.46 -0.68
C ILE A 59 2.23 -0.13 -0.93
N THR A 60 1.05 -0.21 -1.54
CA THR A 60 0.21 0.95 -1.81
C THR A 60 -0.78 1.20 -0.67
N LEU A 61 -1.12 2.47 -0.43
CA LEU A 61 -2.22 2.86 0.46
C LEU A 61 -3.43 3.35 -0.34
N GLU A 62 -4.55 2.71 -0.06
CA GLU A 62 -5.90 3.06 -0.47
C GLU A 62 -6.88 2.81 0.68
N HIS A 63 -8.12 3.26 0.52
CA HIS A 63 -9.18 3.06 1.48
C HIS A 63 -10.47 2.57 0.79
N GLU A 64 -10.89 1.33 1.06
CA GLU A 64 -12.09 0.75 0.44
C GLU A 64 -13.42 1.40 0.87
N VAL A 65 -13.38 2.32 1.85
CA VAL A 65 -14.56 3.09 2.30
C VAL A 65 -15.00 4.14 1.29
N TYR A 66 -14.16 4.49 0.31
CA TYR A 66 -14.51 5.44 -0.74
C TYR A 66 -14.99 4.72 -1.99
N ASN A 67 -16.20 5.07 -2.46
CA ASN A 67 -16.83 4.41 -3.59
C ASN A 67 -16.00 4.49 -4.88
N GLN A 68 -15.36 5.63 -5.13
CA GLN A 68 -14.52 5.84 -6.30
C GLN A 68 -13.23 5.01 -6.23
N THR A 69 -12.61 4.87 -5.04
CA THR A 69 -11.47 3.96 -4.84
C THR A 69 -11.83 2.54 -5.28
N VAL A 70 -12.94 1.99 -4.79
CA VAL A 70 -13.34 0.59 -5.06
C VAL A 70 -13.76 0.37 -6.52
N ASN A 71 -14.55 1.28 -7.09
CA ASN A 71 -15.20 1.05 -8.39
C ASN A 71 -14.44 1.64 -9.58
N GLU A 72 -13.48 2.53 -9.36
CA GLU A 72 -12.73 3.20 -10.43
C GLU A 72 -11.22 3.02 -10.27
N LEU A 73 -10.66 3.39 -9.11
CA LEU A 73 -9.20 3.34 -8.88
C LEU A 73 -8.65 1.92 -8.92
N ILE A 74 -9.22 1.02 -8.11
CA ILE A 74 -8.71 -0.36 -7.98
C ILE A 74 -8.82 -1.15 -9.29
N PRO A 75 -9.93 -1.13 -10.05
CA PRO A 75 -9.99 -1.81 -11.35
C PRO A 75 -8.91 -1.32 -12.32
N TRP A 76 -8.72 -0.01 -12.42
CA TRP A 76 -7.68 0.57 -13.28
C TRP A 76 -6.27 0.20 -12.77
N ALA A 77 -6.03 0.28 -11.46
CA ALA A 77 -4.73 -0.01 -10.87
C ALA A 77 -4.31 -1.47 -11.10
N ILE A 78 -5.25 -2.41 -10.98
CA ILE A 78 -5.02 -3.83 -11.27
C ILE A 78 -4.53 -4.03 -12.71
N ASP A 79 -5.21 -3.43 -13.69
CA ASP A 79 -4.81 -3.52 -15.09
C ASP A 79 -3.45 -2.83 -15.33
N TYR A 80 -3.24 -1.68 -14.70
CA TYR A 80 -2.00 -0.90 -14.82
C TYR A 80 -0.79 -1.69 -14.32
N VAL A 81 -0.79 -2.17 -13.07
CA VAL A 81 0.39 -2.83 -12.50
C VAL A 81 0.67 -4.19 -13.14
N LYS A 82 -0.37 -4.91 -13.60
CA LYS A 82 -0.19 -6.12 -14.42
C LYS A 82 0.49 -5.83 -15.74
N SER A 83 0.14 -4.72 -16.41
CA SER A 83 0.80 -4.28 -17.64
C SER A 83 2.29 -3.96 -17.45
N LYS A 84 2.69 -3.70 -16.21
CA LYS A 84 4.08 -3.43 -15.78
C LYS A 84 4.81 -4.66 -15.25
N ASN A 85 4.20 -5.86 -15.35
CA ASN A 85 4.72 -7.13 -14.86
C ASN A 85 4.88 -7.24 -13.33
N TYR A 86 4.18 -6.42 -12.54
CA TYR A 86 4.09 -6.65 -11.11
C TYR A 86 3.24 -7.89 -10.81
N GLN A 87 3.57 -8.54 -9.69
CA GLN A 87 2.78 -9.62 -9.12
C GLN A 87 2.06 -9.13 -7.87
N PHE A 88 0.76 -9.42 -7.79
CA PHE A 88 0.01 -9.22 -6.56
C PHE A 88 0.37 -10.29 -5.55
N VAL A 89 0.79 -9.87 -4.37
CA VAL A 89 1.12 -10.74 -3.24
C VAL A 89 0.44 -10.21 -1.98
N THR A 90 0.37 -11.04 -0.94
CA THR A 90 -0.10 -10.54 0.36
C THR A 90 0.97 -9.67 1.02
N ALA A 91 0.57 -8.83 1.98
CA ALA A 91 1.52 -8.04 2.75
C ALA A 91 2.55 -8.93 3.48
N SER A 92 2.14 -10.10 3.98
CA SER A 92 3.02 -11.10 4.59
C SER A 92 4.09 -11.60 3.63
N ASP A 93 3.72 -11.93 2.39
CA ASP A 93 4.65 -12.37 1.36
C ASP A 93 5.63 -11.25 1.00
N CYS A 94 5.12 -10.01 0.85
CA CYS A 94 5.92 -8.84 0.48
C CYS A 94 7.04 -8.56 1.51
N ILE A 95 6.75 -8.73 2.80
CA ILE A 95 7.71 -8.48 3.88
C ILE A 95 8.42 -9.76 4.38
N GLY A 96 8.15 -10.91 3.77
CA GLY A 96 8.79 -12.19 4.08
C GLY A 96 8.48 -12.74 5.48
N VAL A 97 7.23 -12.65 5.93
CA VAL A 97 6.78 -13.22 7.21
C VAL A 97 5.63 -14.21 7.00
N GLU A 98 5.56 -15.21 7.87
CA GLU A 98 4.44 -16.16 7.86
C GLU A 98 3.10 -15.46 8.18
N PRO A 99 2.04 -15.70 7.39
CA PRO A 99 0.72 -15.18 7.71
C PRO A 99 0.13 -15.91 8.92
N TYR A 100 -0.50 -15.17 9.84
CA TYR A 100 -1.19 -15.67 11.04
C TYR A 100 -0.26 -16.36 12.05
N GLN A 101 0.31 -15.56 12.96
CA GLN A 101 1.05 -16.00 14.15
C GLN A 101 0.27 -15.73 15.43
#